data_AF-A0A9E0J349-F1
#
_entry.id   AF-A0A9E0J349-F1
#
_cell.length_a   1.000
_cell.length_b   1.000
_cell.length_c   1.000
_cell.angle_alpha   90.00
_cell.angle_beta   90.00
_cell.angle_gamma   90.00
#
_symmetry.space_group_name_H-M   'P 1'
#
loop_
_entity.id
_entity.type
_entity.pdbx_description
1 polymer ?
#
loop_
_entity_poly.entity_id
_entity_poly.type
_entity_poly.pdbx_seq_one_letter_code
_entity_poly.pdbx_strand_id
1 'polypeptide(L)'
;MATVEKSILIERSAAQMFTLVDQVEDYPKFLPWCGGVELIERDAVHTVARLHIQYRGVKSHFSTENGKEFPLRMDMKLRDGPFRKLEGSWHFKPLGETACKVEFCLQYEFSSTLLEKLVGPVFNHIAATFVDSFVKRALALPA
;
A
#
# COMPACT_ATOMS: atom_id res chain seq x y z
N MET A 1 3.71 7.39 -17.19
CA MET A 1 4.20 6.86 -15.90
C MET A 1 3.99 7.91 -14.83
N ALA A 2 3.28 7.58 -13.77
CA ALA A 2 3.04 8.46 -12.63
C ALA A 2 3.85 7.97 -11.42
N THR A 3 4.34 8.91 -10.63
CA THR A 3 5.12 8.65 -9.41
C THR A 3 4.49 9.39 -8.24
N VAL A 4 4.35 8.69 -7.12
CA VAL A 4 3.92 9.25 -5.84
C VAL A 4 4.98 8.97 -4.81
N GLU A 5 5.39 10.01 -4.09
CA GLU A 5 6.36 9.94 -3.02
C GLU A 5 5.77 10.60 -1.77
N LYS A 6 5.98 9.97 -0.62
CA LYS A 6 5.55 10.51 0.67
C LYS A 6 6.57 10.14 1.73
N SER A 7 6.79 11.07 2.65
CA SER A 7 7.65 10.88 3.81
C SER A 7 6.95 11.47 5.03
N ILE A 8 6.83 10.70 6.10
CA ILE A 8 6.16 11.13 7.34
C ILE A 8 6.89 10.62 8.59
N LEU A 9 6.88 11.42 9.64
CA LEU A 9 7.30 11.02 10.99
C LEU A 9 6.07 10.57 11.77
N ILE A 10 6.19 9.47 12.52
CA ILE A 10 5.11 8.95 13.34
C ILE A 10 5.64 8.39 14.66
N GLU A 11 4.91 8.62 15.74
CA GLU A 11 5.14 8.05 17.09
C GLU A 11 4.65 6.59 17.15
N ARG A 12 5.18 5.78 16.23
CA ARG A 12 5.06 4.32 16.23
C ARG A 12 6.40 3.73 15.83
N SER A 13 6.73 2.56 16.38
CA SER A 13 7.96 1.87 16.01
C SER A 13 7.93 1.43 14.55
N ALA A 14 9.12 1.23 13.96
CA ALA A 14 9.23 0.68 12.61
C ALA A 14 8.51 -0.67 12.49
N ALA A 15 8.59 -1.52 13.53
CA ALA A 15 7.92 -2.81 13.58
C ALA A 15 6.39 -2.70 13.58
N GLN A 16 5.82 -1.73 14.31
CA GLN A 16 4.38 -1.48 14.31
C GLN A 16 3.89 -1.05 12.92
N MET A 17 4.60 -0.10 12.30
CA MET A 17 4.25 0.38 10.96
C MET A 17 4.42 -0.69 9.89
N PHE A 18 5.51 -1.45 9.95
CA PHE A 18 5.72 -2.59 9.06
C PHE A 18 4.58 -3.60 9.18
N THR A 19 4.24 -4.01 10.40
CA THR A 19 3.18 -5.00 10.65
C THR A 19 1.84 -4.50 10.14
N LEU A 20 1.53 -3.23 10.34
CA LEU A 20 0.30 -2.61 9.83
C LEU A 20 0.22 -2.65 8.29
N VAL A 21 1.35 -2.44 7.60
CA VAL A 21 1.43 -2.53 6.13
C VAL A 21 1.44 -4.00 5.67
N ASP A 22 2.05 -4.93 6.41
CA ASP A 22 2.07 -6.33 5.99
C ASP A 22 0.70 -7.02 6.20
N GLN A 23 -0.10 -6.56 7.16
CA GLN A 23 -1.43 -7.10 7.48
C GLN A 23 -2.52 -6.62 6.51
N VAL A 24 -2.39 -7.02 5.25
CA VAL A 24 -3.27 -6.63 4.14
C VAL A 24 -4.75 -6.97 4.37
N GLU A 25 -5.08 -7.99 5.16
CA GLU A 25 -6.45 -8.39 5.47
C GLU A 25 -7.22 -7.31 6.25
N ASP A 26 -6.50 -6.42 6.92
CA ASP A 26 -7.08 -5.32 7.70
C ASP A 26 -7.37 -4.08 6.85
N TYR A 27 -6.90 -4.03 5.60
CA TYR A 27 -7.05 -2.88 4.72
C TYR A 27 -8.51 -2.45 4.50
N PRO A 28 -9.51 -3.35 4.34
CA PRO A 28 -10.91 -2.94 4.23
C PRO A 28 -11.43 -2.17 5.45
N LYS A 29 -10.79 -2.29 6.62
CA LYS A 29 -11.19 -1.60 7.85
C LYS A 29 -10.87 -0.10 7.82
N PHE A 30 -9.93 0.35 6.99
CA PHE A 30 -9.44 1.74 7.02
C PHE A 30 -9.09 2.36 5.66
N LEU A 31 -9.07 1.58 4.57
CA LEU A 31 -8.91 2.10 3.21
C LEU A 31 -10.30 2.29 2.57
N PRO A 32 -10.77 3.55 2.37
CA PRO A 32 -12.15 3.83 1.94
C PRO A 32 -12.54 3.29 0.56
N TRP A 33 -11.55 2.91 -0.25
CA TRP A 33 -11.69 2.40 -1.61
C TRP A 33 -11.48 0.89 -1.71
N CYS A 34 -11.09 0.24 -0.61
CA CYS A 34 -10.82 -1.18 -0.57
C CYS A 34 -12.13 -1.95 -0.48
N GLY A 35 -12.52 -2.62 -1.56
CA GLY A 35 -13.69 -3.48 -1.64
C GLY A 35 -13.47 -4.88 -1.06
N GLY A 36 -12.26 -5.21 -0.62
CA GLY A 36 -11.88 -6.51 -0.12
C GLY A 36 -10.43 -6.87 -0.43
N VAL A 37 -9.94 -7.92 0.20
CA VAL A 37 -8.58 -8.43 0.04
C VAL A 37 -8.60 -9.94 -0.01
N GLU A 38 -7.79 -10.52 -0.90
CA GLU A 38 -7.46 -11.94 -0.91
C GLU A 38 -5.97 -12.07 -0.56
N LEU A 39 -5.67 -12.64 0.61
CA LEU A 39 -4.32 -13.06 0.92
C LEU A 39 -4.03 -14.37 0.17
N ILE A 40 -3.03 -14.36 -0.69
CA ILE A 40 -2.63 -15.53 -1.48
C ILE A 40 -1.52 -16.28 -0.73
N GLU A 41 -0.54 -15.55 -0.21
CA GLU A 41 0.62 -16.12 0.47
C GLU A 41 1.23 -15.10 1.43
N ARG A 42 1.71 -15.57 2.59
CA ARG A 42 2.55 -14.78 3.49
C ARG A 42 3.53 -15.69 4.21
N ASP A 43 4.79 -15.32 4.16
CA ASP A 43 5.84 -15.90 5.00
C ASP A 43 6.74 -14.80 5.60
N ALA A 44 7.97 -15.11 5.99
CA ALA A 44 8.89 -14.13 6.56
C ALA A 44 9.48 -13.15 5.52
N VAL A 45 9.58 -13.55 4.25
CA VAL A 45 10.33 -12.84 3.20
C VAL A 45 9.45 -12.28 2.09
N HIS A 46 8.19 -12.74 1.95
CA HIS A 46 7.23 -12.10 1.06
C HIS A 46 5.76 -12.21 1.51
N THR A 47 4.94 -11.31 0.94
CA THR A 47 3.48 -11.35 1.01
C THR A 47 2.94 -11.17 -0.39
N VAL A 48 2.07 -12.09 -0.83
CA VAL A 48 1.30 -11.95 -2.06
C VAL A 48 -0.16 -11.74 -1.71
N ALA A 49 -0.75 -10.66 -2.20
CA ALA A 49 -2.16 -10.38 -1.99
C ALA A 49 -2.80 -9.72 -3.22
N ARG A 50 -4.11 -9.89 -3.35
CA ARG A 50 -4.96 -9.15 -4.29
C ARG A 50 -5.81 -8.15 -3.50
N LEU A 51 -5.77 -6.90 -3.92
CA LEU A 51 -6.63 -5.84 -3.42
C LEU A 51 -7.75 -5.57 -4.43
N HIS A 52 -8.99 -5.56 -3.96
CA HIS A 52 -10.15 -5.15 -4.74
C HIS A 52 -10.40 -3.66 -4.57
N ILE A 53 -10.51 -2.95 -5.67
CA ILE A 53 -10.89 -1.54 -5.72
C ILE A 53 -12.41 -1.47 -5.90
N GLN A 54 -13.09 -0.82 -4.97
CA GLN A 54 -14.51 -0.50 -5.09
C GLN A 54 -14.73 0.96 -4.66
N TYR A 55 -14.90 1.84 -5.64
CA TYR A 55 -15.08 3.27 -5.37
C TYR A 55 -16.00 3.91 -6.41
N ARG A 56 -17.10 4.52 -5.94
CA ARG A 56 -18.07 5.26 -6.78
C ARG A 56 -18.49 4.53 -8.06
N GLY A 57 -18.78 3.23 -7.96
CA GLY A 57 -19.22 2.41 -9.09
C GLY A 57 -18.10 1.79 -9.93
N VAL A 58 -16.85 2.22 -9.76
CA VAL A 58 -15.69 1.56 -10.38
C VAL A 58 -15.35 0.31 -9.57
N LYS A 59 -15.22 -0.83 -10.27
CA LYS A 59 -14.74 -2.10 -9.74
C LYS A 59 -13.53 -2.56 -10.54
N SER A 60 -12.44 -2.86 -9.84
CA SER A 60 -11.20 -3.37 -10.43
C SER A 60 -10.42 -4.10 -9.34
N HIS A 61 -9.29 -4.70 -9.69
CA HIS A 61 -8.40 -5.32 -8.72
C HIS A 61 -6.95 -5.19 -9.19
N PHE A 62 -6.03 -5.32 -8.26
CA PHE A 62 -4.62 -5.57 -8.58
C PHE A 62 -4.00 -6.45 -7.51
N SER A 63 -3.01 -7.23 -7.91
CA SER A 63 -2.28 -8.13 -7.04
C SER A 63 -0.82 -7.75 -7.03
N THR A 64 -0.20 -7.76 -5.87
CA THR A 64 1.23 -7.52 -5.71
C THR A 64 1.91 -8.67 -5.02
N GLU A 65 3.20 -8.85 -5.35
CA GLU A 65 4.15 -9.62 -4.57
C GLU A 65 5.07 -8.63 -3.87
N ASN A 66 5.10 -8.72 -2.54
CA ASN A 66 5.78 -7.77 -1.68
C ASN A 66 6.96 -8.47 -0.99
N GLY A 67 8.19 -8.19 -1.42
CA GLY A 67 9.40 -8.66 -0.74
C GLY A 67 9.61 -7.92 0.57
N LYS A 68 10.12 -8.60 1.59
CA LYS A 68 10.17 -8.13 2.99
C LYS A 68 11.55 -8.23 3.60
N GLU A 69 11.93 -7.17 4.29
CA GLU A 69 13.05 -7.12 5.22
C GLU A 69 12.52 -6.50 6.52
N PHE A 70 12.00 -7.35 7.42
CA PHE A 70 11.38 -6.87 8.66
C PHE A 70 12.43 -6.27 9.62
N PRO A 71 12.16 -5.13 10.28
CA PRO A 71 11.00 -4.24 10.12
C PRO A 71 11.26 -3.06 9.18
N LEU A 72 12.33 -3.09 8.38
CA LEU A 72 12.91 -1.92 7.73
C LEU A 72 12.33 -1.61 6.34
N ARG A 73 11.95 -2.63 5.57
CA ARG A 73 11.66 -2.44 4.15
C ARG A 73 10.67 -3.44 3.57
N MET A 74 9.82 -2.93 2.67
CA MET A 74 8.97 -3.76 1.82
C MET A 74 8.97 -3.23 0.38
N ASP A 75 9.25 -4.09 -0.59
CA ASP A 75 9.23 -3.75 -2.01
C ASP A 75 8.08 -4.46 -2.72
N MET A 76 7.18 -3.69 -3.32
CA MET A 76 5.98 -4.16 -3.99
C MET A 76 6.22 -4.28 -5.49
N LYS A 77 5.83 -5.41 -6.09
CA LYS A 77 5.83 -5.60 -7.55
C LYS A 77 4.47 -6.10 -8.02
N LEU A 78 4.04 -5.59 -9.17
CA LEU A 78 2.83 -6.04 -9.84
C LEU A 78 2.91 -7.53 -10.17
N ARG A 79 1.88 -8.28 -9.78
CA ARG A 79 1.65 -9.65 -10.22
C ARG A 79 0.52 -9.75 -11.24
N ASP A 80 -0.56 -8.98 -11.06
CA ASP A 80 -1.74 -8.95 -11.93
C ASP A 80 -2.54 -7.66 -11.73
N GLY A 81 -3.24 -7.16 -12.76
CA GLY A 81 -4.11 -5.98 -12.65
C GLY A 81 -4.16 -5.11 -13.91
N PRO A 82 -4.85 -3.95 -13.87
CA PRO A 82 -5.03 -3.05 -15.02
C PRO A 82 -3.77 -2.22 -15.36
N PHE A 83 -2.62 -2.60 -14.81
CA PHE A 83 -1.37 -1.88 -14.93
C PHE A 83 -0.42 -2.62 -15.85
N ARG A 84 0.33 -1.87 -16.65
CA ARG A 84 1.55 -2.36 -17.29
C ARG A 84 2.69 -2.45 -16.29
N LYS A 85 2.75 -1.48 -15.37
CA LYS A 85 3.75 -1.39 -14.31
C LYS A 85 3.07 -0.90 -13.03
N LEU A 86 3.36 -1.56 -11.92
CA LEU A 86 3.08 -1.08 -10.57
C LEU A 86 4.22 -1.57 -9.69
N GLU A 87 5.04 -0.64 -9.21
CA GLU A 87 6.17 -0.89 -8.33
C GLU A 87 6.07 0.08 -7.17
N GLY A 88 6.29 -0.40 -5.96
CA GLY A 88 6.29 0.46 -4.78
C GLY A 88 7.37 0.06 -3.79
N SER A 89 7.72 0.97 -2.90
CA SER A 89 8.62 0.69 -1.80
C SER A 89 8.17 1.40 -0.55
N TRP A 90 8.29 0.69 0.58
CA TRP A 90 8.15 1.21 1.92
C TRP A 90 9.49 1.10 2.62
N HIS A 91 9.98 2.21 3.18
CA HIS A 91 11.10 2.20 4.13
C HIS A 91 10.62 2.72 5.48
N PHE A 92 10.88 1.94 6.52
CA PHE A 92 10.58 2.27 7.91
C PHE A 92 11.90 2.53 8.62
N LYS A 93 12.29 3.79 8.76
CA LYS A 93 13.55 4.21 9.37
C LYS A 93 13.34 4.47 10.86
N PRO A 94 13.86 3.64 11.78
CA PRO A 94 13.71 3.87 13.21
C PRO A 94 14.29 5.21 13.64
N LEU A 95 13.59 5.91 14.53
CA LEU A 95 14.04 7.16 15.17
C LEU A 95 14.08 7.01 16.70
N GLY A 96 14.28 5.78 17.16
CA GLY A 96 14.15 5.35 18.54
C GLY A 96 13.29 4.10 18.64
N GLU A 97 12.93 3.72 19.87
CA GLU A 97 12.12 2.53 20.13
C GLU A 97 10.64 2.72 19.77
N THR A 98 10.13 3.94 19.88
CA THR A 98 8.69 4.25 19.78
C THR A 98 8.33 5.16 18.60
N ALA A 99 9.30 5.49 17.74
CA ALA A 99 9.08 6.39 16.61
C ALA A 99 9.86 5.94 15.37
N CYS A 100 9.30 6.22 14.19
CA CYS A 100 9.98 6.00 12.92
C CYS A 100 9.61 7.06 11.88
N LYS A 101 10.45 7.18 10.87
CA LYS A 101 10.12 7.83 9.60
C LYS A 101 9.65 6.76 8.62
N VAL A 102 8.48 6.97 8.03
CA VAL A 102 7.95 6.14 6.94
C VAL A 102 8.18 6.87 5.62
N GLU A 103 8.88 6.24 4.69
CA GLU A 103 9.05 6.71 3.32
C GLU A 103 8.34 5.73 2.39
N PHE A 104 7.49 6.26 1.51
CA PHE A 104 6.72 5.50 0.54
C PHE A 104 6.97 6.05 -0.85
N CYS A 105 7.26 5.17 -1.80
CA CYS A 105 7.28 5.45 -3.22
C CYS A 105 6.32 4.51 -3.95
N LEU A 106 5.59 5.01 -4.93
CA LEU A 106 4.77 4.21 -5.84
C LEU A 106 4.91 4.74 -7.26
N GLN A 107 5.27 3.86 -8.17
CA GLN A 107 5.34 4.12 -9.60
C GLN A 107 4.34 3.23 -10.31
N TYR A 108 3.54 3.81 -11.21
CA TYR A 108 2.61 3.01 -11.99
C TYR A 108 2.38 3.55 -13.40
N GLU A 109 1.94 2.64 -14.26
CA GLU A 109 1.56 2.87 -15.65
C GLU A 109 0.39 1.94 -16.00
N PHE A 110 -0.71 2.50 -16.51
CA PHE A 110 -1.85 1.70 -16.97
C PHE A 110 -1.50 0.95 -18.27
N SER A 111 -2.12 -0.22 -18.49
CA SER A 111 -1.88 -1.01 -19.70
C SER A 111 -2.53 -0.44 -20.96
N SER A 112 -3.48 0.49 -20.82
CA SER A 112 -4.05 1.25 -21.95
C SER A 112 -4.61 2.61 -21.50
N THR A 113 -4.73 3.53 -22.45
CA THR A 113 -5.32 4.86 -22.25
C THR A 113 -6.81 4.80 -21.90
N LEU A 114 -7.52 3.75 -22.33
CA LEU A 114 -8.92 3.53 -21.97
C LEU A 114 -9.05 3.15 -20.49
N LEU A 115 -8.23 2.20 -20.02
CA LEU A 115 -8.18 1.81 -18.61
C LEU A 115 -7.76 2.98 -17.71
N GLU A 116 -6.79 3.78 -18.16
CA GLU A 116 -6.40 5.01 -17.47
C GLU A 116 -7.57 5.99 -17.33
N LYS A 117 -8.38 6.21 -18.38
CA LYS A 117 -9.55 7.09 -18.27
C LYS A 117 -10.64 6.54 -17.33
N LEU A 118 -10.80 5.21 -17.28
CA LEU A 118 -11.82 4.56 -16.46
C LEU A 118 -11.41 4.47 -14.98
N VAL A 119 -10.16 4.11 -14.70
CA VAL A 119 -9.66 3.77 -13.35
C VAL A 119 -8.67 4.82 -12.81
N GLY A 120 -8.05 5.62 -13.68
CA GLY A 120 -7.07 6.64 -13.30
C GLY A 120 -7.56 7.63 -12.23
N PRO A 121 -8.77 8.22 -12.35
CA PRO A 121 -9.25 9.17 -11.33
C PRO A 121 -9.34 8.57 -9.92
N VAL A 122 -9.81 7.31 -9.80
CA VAL A 122 -9.83 6.62 -8.50
C VAL A 122 -8.42 6.27 -8.06
N PHE A 123 -7.55 5.76 -8.95
CA PHE A 123 -6.21 5.34 -8.56
C PHE A 123 -5.32 6.52 -8.15
N ASN A 124 -5.46 7.68 -8.79
CA ASN A 124 -4.79 8.91 -8.38
C ASN A 124 -5.19 9.30 -6.95
N HIS A 125 -6.48 9.19 -6.62
CA HIS A 125 -6.97 9.42 -5.26
C HIS A 125 -6.42 8.39 -4.27
N ILE A 126 -6.38 7.11 -4.65
CA ILE A 126 -5.77 6.04 -3.86
C ILE A 126 -4.32 6.39 -3.52
N ALA A 127 -3.51 6.65 -4.55
CA ALA A 127 -2.09 6.91 -4.39
C ALA A 127 -1.84 8.17 -3.52
N ALA A 128 -2.64 9.22 -3.69
CA ALA A 128 -2.51 10.45 -2.91
C ALA A 128 -2.89 10.29 -1.42
N THR A 129 -3.80 9.36 -1.11
CA THR A 129 -4.35 9.19 0.26
C THR A 129 -3.81 7.96 0.99
N PHE A 130 -3.00 7.15 0.32
CA PHE A 130 -2.62 5.82 0.81
C PHE A 130 -1.90 5.91 2.16
N VAL A 131 -0.76 6.59 2.21
CA VAL A 131 0.04 6.74 3.44
C VAL A 131 -0.74 7.44 4.55
N ASP A 132 -1.53 8.46 4.22
CA ASP A 132 -2.33 9.18 5.22
C ASP A 132 -3.37 8.26 5.88
N SER A 133 -3.89 7.26 5.16
CA SER A 133 -4.81 6.26 5.71
C SER A 133 -4.10 5.31 6.69
N PHE A 134 -2.87 4.90 6.40
CA PHE A 134 -2.04 4.12 7.34
C PHE A 134 -1.70 4.90 8.59
N VAL A 135 -1.34 6.17 8.46
CA VAL A 135 -1.03 7.04 9.61
C VAL A 135 -2.25 7.19 10.51
N LYS A 136 -3.42 7.49 9.93
CA LYS A 136 -4.68 7.56 10.68
C LYS A 136 -4.97 6.24 11.41
N ARG A 137 -4.77 5.10 10.74
CA ARG A 137 -4.99 3.79 11.33
C ARG A 137 -4.02 3.51 12.48
N ALA A 138 -2.74 3.80 12.28
CA ALA A 138 -1.70 3.60 13.29
C ALA A 138 -1.97 4.40 14.58
N LEU A 139 -2.41 5.65 14.44
CA LEU A 139 -2.76 6.51 15.59
C LEU A 139 -4.05 6.06 16.31
N ALA A 140 -4.95 5.35 15.62
CA ALA A 140 -6.17 4.80 16.20
C ALA A 140 -5.95 3.44 16.91
N LEU A 141 -4.81 2.79 16.66
CA LEU A 141 -4.44 1.56 17.37
C LEU A 141 -3.77 1.90 18.71
N PRO A 142 -3.96 1.06 19.75
CA PRO A 142 -3.20 1.15 20.99
C PRO A 142 -1.69 1.21 20.72
N ALA A 143 -0.98 1.95 21.56
CA ALA A 143 0.47 2.04 21.51
C ALA A 143 1.15 0.72 21.87
#